data_AF-A0A9P7GIX2-F1
#
_entry.id   AF-A0A9P7GIX2-F1
#
_cell.length_a   1.000
_cell.length_b   1.000
_cell.length_c   1.000
_cell.angle_alpha   90.00
_cell.angle_beta   90.00
_cell.angle_gamma   90.00
#
_symmetry.space_group_name_H-M   'P 1'
#
loop_
_entity.id
_entity.type
_entity.pdbx_description
1 polymer ?
#
loop_
_entity_poly.entity_id
_entity_poly.type
_entity_poly.pdbx_seq_one_letter_code
_entity_poly.pdbx_strand_id
1 'polypeptide(L)'
;MLKRHAWHAQRTLSETEAILTAPGSLHELETRLIDGRLQRVYKRMWPSLRALWLWSATQYGGGDLVYAVFEGQRMSYKRAFERSLRAAGVYRDVYGVRKERAELLEGSVDKLKADAGRTGILVLHAHEGKGTWSGMQSWDAALDAYRGDTRAIETGKGIDIELEDDATILFTSGALTRPVISSVLLRG
;
A
#
# COMPACT_ATOMS: atom_id res chain seq x y z
N MET A 1 29.49 -21.89 21.25
CA MET A 1 29.76 -20.43 21.28
C MET A 1 29.90 -19.96 19.82
N LEU A 2 28.90 -19.27 19.25
CA LEU A 2 28.96 -18.79 17.86
C LEU A 2 29.89 -17.58 17.77
N LYS A 3 30.95 -17.67 16.95
CA LYS A 3 31.82 -16.53 16.64
C LYS A 3 31.02 -15.51 15.82
N ARG A 4 30.63 -14.39 16.42
CA ARG A 4 30.12 -13.22 15.70
C ARG A 4 31.23 -12.68 14.80
N HIS A 5 31.06 -12.78 13.49
CA HIS A 5 31.91 -12.08 12.54
C HIS A 5 31.44 -10.63 12.52
N ALA A 6 32.35 -9.70 12.78
CA ALA A 6 32.05 -8.27 12.64
C ALA A 6 31.86 -7.98 11.14
N TRP A 7 30.67 -7.55 10.76
CA TRP A 7 30.42 -7.08 9.40
C TRP A 7 30.95 -5.65 9.26
N HIS A 8 31.69 -5.40 8.17
CA HIS A 8 32.18 -4.08 7.80
C HIS A 8 31.70 -3.75 6.39
N ALA A 9 31.08 -2.58 6.23
CA ALA A 9 30.65 -2.09 4.93
C ALA A 9 31.85 -1.95 3.99
N GLN A 10 31.74 -2.51 2.78
CA GLN A 10 32.82 -2.46 1.77
C GLN A 10 32.88 -1.13 1.02
N ARG A 11 31.85 -0.29 1.14
CA ARG A 11 31.70 1.00 0.47
C ARG A 11 31.05 1.99 1.40
N THR A 12 31.37 3.25 1.20
CA THR A 12 30.67 4.37 1.81
C THR A 12 29.27 4.54 1.21
N LEU A 13 28.43 5.34 1.87
CA LEU A 13 27.12 5.71 1.34
C LEU A 13 27.25 6.44 -0.01
N SER A 14 28.17 7.41 -0.10
CA SER A 14 28.38 8.19 -1.32
C SER A 14 28.82 7.34 -2.52
N GLU A 15 29.71 6.37 -2.31
CA GLU A 15 30.09 5.42 -3.36
C GLU A 15 28.92 4.55 -3.79
N THR A 16 28.10 4.11 -2.84
CA THR A 16 26.90 3.30 -3.11
C THR A 16 25.88 4.10 -3.92
N GLU A 17 25.62 5.36 -3.55
CA GLU A 17 24.74 6.27 -4.28
C GLU A 17 25.25 6.53 -5.70
N ALA A 18 26.55 6.79 -5.86
CA ALA A 18 27.15 7.02 -7.18
C ALA A 18 26.99 5.81 -8.11
N ILE A 19 27.14 4.59 -7.58
CA ILE A 19 26.94 3.36 -8.35
C ILE A 19 25.46 3.15 -8.68
N LEU A 20 24.59 3.26 -7.68
CA LEU A 20 23.16 2.98 -7.84
C LEU A 20 22.47 3.98 -8.78
N THR A 21 22.96 5.22 -8.85
CA THR A 21 22.36 6.31 -9.63
C THR A 21 23.14 6.66 -10.91
N ALA A 22 24.15 5.85 -11.26
CA ALA A 22 24.96 6.05 -12.47
C ALA A 22 24.09 6.10 -13.74
N PRO A 23 24.50 6.82 -14.80
CA PRO A 23 23.77 6.82 -16.07
C PRO A 23 23.48 5.40 -16.58
N GLY A 24 22.24 5.13 -16.98
CA GLY A 24 21.77 3.81 -17.41
C GLY A 24 21.26 2.90 -16.30
N SER A 25 21.55 3.19 -15.03
CA SER A 25 21.04 2.42 -13.89
C SER A 25 19.53 2.66 -13.67
N LEU A 26 18.86 1.70 -13.01
CA LEU A 26 17.43 1.82 -12.68
C LEU A 26 17.12 3.10 -11.87
N HIS A 27 18.05 3.50 -10.99
CA HIS A 27 17.92 4.69 -10.16
C HIS A 27 18.67 5.90 -10.73
N GLU A 28 18.92 5.95 -12.04
CA GLU A 28 19.41 7.16 -12.72
C GLU A 28 18.49 8.33 -12.35
N LEU A 29 19.08 9.42 -11.85
CA LEU A 29 18.35 10.59 -11.38
C LEU A 29 18.26 11.67 -12.45
N GLU A 30 17.15 12.39 -12.45
CA GLU A 30 17.03 13.63 -13.20
C GLU A 30 16.18 14.66 -12.44
N THR A 31 16.26 15.92 -12.87
CA THR A 31 15.40 16.99 -12.33
C THR A 31 14.19 17.13 -13.24
N ARG A 32 12.98 17.00 -12.68
CA ARG A 32 11.73 17.24 -13.39
C ARG A 32 10.92 18.35 -12.69
N LEU A 33 10.15 19.09 -13.49
CA LEU A 33 9.11 19.98 -12.99
C LEU A 33 7.84 19.16 -12.78
N ILE A 34 7.42 19.01 -11.52
CA ILE A 34 6.21 18.28 -11.11
C ILE A 34 5.40 19.23 -10.23
N ASP A 35 4.15 19.49 -10.60
CA ASP A 35 3.24 20.41 -9.92
C ASP A 35 3.85 21.78 -9.58
N GLY A 36 4.59 22.34 -10.54
CA GLY A 36 5.23 23.64 -10.40
C GLY A 36 6.49 23.64 -9.51
N ARG A 37 6.95 22.47 -9.04
CA ARG A 37 8.17 22.33 -8.23
C ARG A 37 9.22 21.52 -8.97
N LEU A 38 10.47 21.96 -8.89
CA LEU A 38 11.60 21.17 -9.38
C LEU A 38 11.95 20.10 -8.34
N GLN A 39 11.92 18.84 -8.75
CA GLN A 39 12.19 17.69 -7.90
C GLN A 39 13.23 16.77 -8.54
N ARG A 40 14.05 16.14 -7.70
CA ARG A 40 14.92 15.03 -8.12
C ARG A 40 14.10 13.75 -8.14
N VAL A 41 14.02 13.11 -9.30
CA VAL A 41 13.25 11.89 -9.49
C VAL A 41 14.10 10.81 -10.14
N TYR A 42 13.72 9.55 -9.93
CA TYR A 42 14.30 8.44 -10.67
C TYR A 42 13.73 8.40 -12.08
N LYS A 43 14.58 8.65 -13.06
CA LYS A 43 14.23 8.78 -14.49
C LYS A 43 13.59 7.53 -15.07
N ARG A 44 14.05 6.35 -14.63
CA ARG A 44 13.70 5.04 -15.20
C ARG A 44 12.78 4.21 -14.32
N MET A 45 12.42 4.71 -13.15
CA MET A 45 11.45 4.06 -12.28
C MET A 45 10.04 4.19 -12.84
N TRP A 46 9.18 3.24 -12.46
CA TRP A 46 7.77 3.33 -12.77
C TRP A 46 7.16 4.63 -12.22
N PRO A 47 6.19 5.21 -12.94
CA PRO A 47 5.59 6.48 -12.55
C PRO A 47 4.80 6.37 -11.24
N SER A 48 4.30 5.22 -10.84
CA SER A 48 3.62 5.07 -9.56
C SER A 48 3.85 3.69 -8.97
N LEU A 49 3.61 3.56 -7.66
CA LEU A 49 3.64 2.25 -7.00
C LEU A 49 2.64 1.29 -7.65
N ARG A 50 1.49 1.79 -8.13
CA ARG A 50 0.53 1.00 -8.90
C ARG A 50 1.14 0.49 -10.20
N ALA A 51 1.82 1.35 -10.96
CA ALA A 51 2.46 0.95 -12.21
C ALA A 51 3.58 -0.09 -11.97
N LEU A 52 4.38 0.11 -10.92
CA LEU A 52 5.37 -0.89 -10.46
C LEU A 52 4.70 -2.21 -10.10
N TRP A 53 3.60 -2.17 -9.35
CA TRP A 53 2.91 -3.36 -8.87
C TRP A 53 2.26 -4.15 -10.01
N LEU A 54 1.59 -3.46 -10.95
CA LEU A 54 1.03 -4.09 -12.15
C LEU A 54 2.10 -4.77 -13.00
N TRP A 55 3.22 -4.07 -13.22
CA TRP A 55 4.36 -4.64 -13.93
C TRP A 55 4.89 -5.87 -13.20
N SER A 56 5.13 -5.78 -11.88
CA SER A 56 5.67 -6.87 -11.08
C SER A 56 4.76 -8.09 -11.06
N ALA A 57 3.45 -7.89 -10.88
CA ALA A 57 2.46 -8.95 -10.93
C ALA A 57 2.40 -9.62 -12.31
N THR A 58 2.56 -8.86 -13.39
CA THR A 58 2.63 -9.40 -14.75
C THR A 58 3.90 -10.21 -14.97
N GLN A 59 5.06 -9.68 -14.59
CA GLN A 59 6.36 -10.33 -14.82
C GLN A 59 6.54 -11.60 -14.00
N TYR A 60 6.10 -11.59 -12.73
CA TYR A 60 6.40 -12.65 -11.77
C TYR A 60 5.19 -13.51 -11.40
N GLY A 61 3.97 -13.09 -11.75
CA GLY A 61 2.73 -13.80 -11.40
C GLY A 61 2.53 -15.09 -12.17
N GLY A 62 3.03 -15.19 -13.41
CA GLY A 62 2.91 -16.40 -14.23
C GLY A 62 3.66 -17.63 -13.68
N GLY A 63 4.74 -17.40 -12.92
CA GLY A 63 5.57 -18.46 -12.34
C GLY A 63 5.22 -18.83 -10.89
N ASP A 64 4.13 -18.28 -10.34
CA ASP A 64 3.74 -18.40 -8.92
C ASP A 64 4.91 -18.11 -7.95
N LEU A 65 5.80 -17.19 -8.35
CA LEU A 65 6.98 -16.84 -7.57
C LEU A 65 6.58 -16.25 -6.21
N VAL A 66 7.35 -16.59 -5.19
CA VAL A 66 7.12 -16.09 -3.82
C VAL A 66 7.42 -14.60 -3.77
N TYR A 67 6.42 -13.82 -3.35
CA TYR A 67 6.51 -12.38 -3.14
C TYR A 67 6.89 -12.06 -1.69
N ALA A 68 6.21 -12.68 -0.72
CA ALA A 68 6.44 -12.42 0.70
C ALA A 68 6.48 -13.73 1.51
N VAL A 69 7.33 -13.75 2.53
CA VAL A 69 7.41 -14.83 3.52
C VAL A 69 7.31 -14.22 4.91
N PHE A 70 6.34 -14.66 5.70
CA PHE A 70 6.11 -14.15 7.06
C PHE A 70 5.52 -15.26 7.93
N GLU A 71 6.08 -15.49 9.12
CA GLU A 71 5.58 -16.46 10.11
C GLU A 71 5.23 -17.85 9.53
N GLY A 72 6.11 -18.39 8.68
CA GLY A 72 5.92 -19.69 8.04
C GLY A 72 4.94 -19.68 6.85
N GLN A 73 4.27 -18.56 6.59
CA GLN A 73 3.41 -18.37 5.45
C GLN A 73 4.20 -17.85 4.25
N ARG A 74 3.77 -18.26 3.06
CA ARG A 74 4.29 -17.77 1.78
C ARG A 74 3.14 -17.21 0.96
N MET A 75 3.35 -16.02 0.42
CA MET A 75 2.42 -15.35 -0.49
C MET A 75 3.11 -15.23 -1.85
N SER A 76 2.48 -15.69 -2.92
CA SER A 76 2.98 -15.50 -4.28
C SER A 76 2.59 -14.15 -4.86
N TYR A 77 3.28 -13.71 -5.91
CA TYR A 77 2.94 -12.46 -6.64
C TYR A 77 1.50 -12.48 -7.15
N LYS A 78 1.06 -13.60 -7.74
CA LYS A 78 -0.32 -13.75 -8.24
C LYS A 78 -1.34 -13.59 -7.13
N ARG A 79 -1.16 -14.31 -6.02
CA ARG A 79 -2.10 -14.26 -4.89
C ARG A 79 -2.10 -12.89 -4.22
N ALA A 80 -0.93 -12.27 -4.06
CA ALA A 80 -0.82 -10.91 -3.53
C ALA A 80 -1.55 -9.90 -4.43
N PHE A 81 -1.40 -10.03 -5.75
CA PHE A 81 -2.04 -9.16 -6.73
C PHE A 81 -3.57 -9.27 -6.66
N GLU A 82 -4.11 -10.49 -6.72
CA GLU A 82 -5.55 -10.75 -6.62
C GLU A 82 -6.13 -10.23 -5.28
N ARG A 83 -5.43 -10.44 -4.16
CA ARG A 83 -5.84 -9.91 -2.86
C ARG A 83 -5.80 -8.38 -2.82
N SER A 84 -4.80 -7.75 -3.45
CA SER A 84 -4.71 -6.29 -3.50
C SER A 84 -5.87 -5.65 -4.28
N LEU A 85 -6.32 -6.28 -5.38
CA LEU A 85 -7.48 -5.80 -6.14
C LEU A 85 -8.78 -5.92 -5.34
N ARG A 86 -8.97 -7.03 -4.61
CA ARG A 86 -10.11 -7.20 -3.71
C ARG A 86 -10.08 -6.20 -2.57
N ALA A 87 -8.91 -5.96 -1.98
CA ALA A 87 -8.72 -4.98 -0.92
C ALA A 87 -9.09 -3.57 -1.39
N ALA A 88 -8.60 -3.15 -2.55
CA ALA A 88 -8.95 -1.87 -3.17
C ALA A 88 -10.47 -1.77 -3.43
N GLY A 89 -11.11 -2.86 -3.85
CA GLY A 89 -12.55 -2.92 -4.05
C GLY A 89 -13.34 -2.78 -2.76
N VAL A 90 -12.90 -3.43 -1.69
CA VAL A 90 -13.46 -3.25 -0.34
C VAL A 90 -13.35 -1.79 0.08
N TYR A 91 -12.17 -1.18 -0.02
CA TYR A 91 -11.97 0.22 0.35
C TYR A 91 -12.89 1.16 -0.45
N ARG A 92 -12.97 0.98 -1.77
CA ARG A 92 -13.80 1.82 -2.64
C ARG A 92 -15.30 1.61 -2.42
N ASP A 93 -15.76 0.36 -2.48
CA ASP A 93 -17.19 0.04 -2.60
C ASP A 93 -17.88 -0.11 -1.24
N VAL A 94 -17.16 -0.62 -0.25
CA VAL A 94 -17.70 -0.85 1.10
C VAL A 94 -17.45 0.38 1.98
N TYR A 95 -16.25 0.96 1.91
CA TYR A 95 -15.83 2.05 2.80
C TYR A 95 -15.82 3.42 2.13
N GLY A 96 -16.12 3.52 0.83
CA GLY A 96 -16.21 4.80 0.14
C GLY A 96 -14.88 5.55 0.04
N VAL A 97 -13.73 4.87 0.15
CA VAL A 97 -12.41 5.49 0.00
C VAL A 97 -12.29 6.07 -1.40
N ARG A 98 -12.05 7.38 -1.49
CA ARG A 98 -11.81 8.12 -2.73
C ARG A 98 -10.49 8.85 -2.65
N LYS A 99 -9.93 9.17 -3.81
CA LYS A 99 -8.81 10.10 -3.94
C LYS A 99 -9.35 11.52 -3.76
N GLU A 100 -8.91 12.23 -2.73
CA GLU A 100 -9.07 13.68 -2.57
C GLU A 100 -7.88 14.25 -1.78
N ARG A 101 -7.71 15.58 -1.79
CA ARG A 101 -6.66 16.29 -1.05
C ARG A 101 -7.23 16.89 0.24
N ALA A 102 -6.47 16.83 1.33
CA ALA A 102 -6.92 17.22 2.67
C ALA A 102 -7.50 18.63 2.72
N GLU A 103 -6.84 19.52 1.99
CA GLU A 103 -7.12 20.95 1.91
C GLU A 103 -8.45 21.24 1.19
N LEU A 104 -8.93 20.34 0.32
CA LEU A 104 -10.21 20.49 -0.38
C LEU A 104 -11.37 19.85 0.39
N LEU A 105 -11.05 18.91 1.30
CA LEU A 105 -12.03 18.17 2.08
C LEU A 105 -12.47 18.87 3.36
N GLU A 106 -11.70 19.81 3.90
CA GLU A 106 -11.94 20.47 5.19
C GLU A 106 -13.37 21.03 5.32
N GLY A 107 -13.90 21.66 4.27
CA GLY A 107 -15.27 22.20 4.24
C GLY A 107 -16.38 21.16 4.02
N SER A 108 -16.03 19.92 3.67
CA SER A 108 -16.96 18.84 3.30
C SER A 108 -16.90 17.64 4.25
N VAL A 109 -16.00 17.61 5.23
CA VAL A 109 -15.80 16.47 6.15
C VAL A 109 -17.08 16.07 6.88
N ASP A 110 -17.80 17.04 7.44
CA ASP A 110 -19.04 16.76 8.19
C ASP A 110 -20.17 16.29 7.26
N LYS A 111 -20.16 16.75 6.00
CA LYS A 111 -21.07 16.31 4.95
C LYS A 111 -20.73 14.89 4.50
N LEU A 112 -19.46 14.55 4.35
CA LEU A 112 -19.00 13.21 4.02
C LEU A 112 -19.29 12.22 5.14
N LYS A 113 -19.17 12.61 6.42
CA LYS A 113 -19.60 11.76 7.56
C LYS A 113 -21.11 11.50 7.53
N ALA A 114 -21.91 12.49 7.16
CA ALA A 114 -23.37 12.37 7.06
C ALA A 114 -23.83 11.59 5.81
N ASP A 115 -23.20 11.84 4.66
CA ASP A 115 -23.56 11.28 3.35
C ASP A 115 -22.96 9.89 3.11
N ALA A 116 -21.83 9.55 3.75
CA ALA A 116 -21.15 8.28 3.48
C ALA A 116 -22.04 7.08 3.81
N GLY A 117 -22.90 7.14 4.84
CA GLY A 117 -23.75 6.02 5.26
C GLY A 117 -22.99 4.69 5.51
N ARG A 118 -21.65 4.74 5.50
CA ARG A 118 -20.71 3.62 5.37
C ARG A 118 -19.37 4.03 5.98
N THR A 119 -19.33 4.08 7.30
CA THR A 119 -18.08 4.06 8.07
C THR A 119 -18.11 2.81 8.94
N GLY A 120 -17.43 1.76 8.50
CA GLY A 120 -17.20 0.57 9.32
C GLY A 120 -15.77 0.55 9.88
N ILE A 121 -15.56 -0.25 10.92
CA ILE A 121 -14.23 -0.47 11.51
C ILE A 121 -13.74 -1.85 11.09
N LEU A 122 -12.55 -1.89 10.47
CA LEU A 122 -11.86 -3.12 10.09
C LEU A 122 -10.86 -3.53 11.17
N VAL A 123 -10.94 -4.78 11.61
CA VAL A 123 -9.99 -5.36 12.57
C VAL A 123 -8.97 -6.19 11.79
N LEU A 124 -7.72 -5.73 11.78
CA LEU A 124 -6.56 -6.52 11.34
C LEU A 124 -6.17 -7.50 12.45
N HIS A 125 -5.73 -8.72 12.10
CA HIS A 125 -5.27 -9.73 13.07
C HIS A 125 -6.31 -10.15 14.14
N ALA A 126 -7.56 -10.38 13.74
CA ALA A 126 -8.62 -10.85 14.66
C ALA A 126 -8.33 -12.22 15.34
N HIS A 127 -7.26 -12.92 14.94
CA HIS A 127 -6.90 -14.26 15.40
C HIS A 127 -6.19 -14.29 16.76
N GLU A 128 -5.89 -13.16 17.41
CA GLU A 128 -5.32 -13.12 18.77
C GLU A 128 -6.35 -13.47 19.89
N GLY A 129 -7.40 -14.24 19.57
CA GLY A 129 -8.27 -14.88 20.56
C GLY A 129 -9.29 -13.99 21.27
N LYS A 130 -9.48 -12.73 20.83
CA LYS A 130 -10.40 -11.78 21.50
C LYS A 130 -11.85 -11.75 20.96
N GLY A 131 -12.18 -12.57 19.96
CA GLY A 131 -13.56 -12.79 19.50
C GLY A 131 -14.07 -11.77 18.48
N THR A 132 -15.39 -11.62 18.37
CA THR A 132 -16.06 -10.63 17.51
C THR A 132 -16.43 -9.39 18.32
N TRP A 133 -16.37 -8.21 17.70
CA TRP A 133 -16.74 -6.95 18.33
C TRP A 133 -17.98 -6.38 17.65
N SER A 134 -18.94 -5.91 18.46
CA SER A 134 -20.17 -5.33 17.94
C SER A 134 -19.86 -4.14 17.02
N GLY A 135 -20.41 -4.16 15.80
CA GLY A 135 -20.19 -3.12 14.79
C GLY A 135 -18.84 -3.17 14.06
N MET A 136 -18.01 -4.21 14.27
CA MET A 136 -16.71 -4.35 13.60
C MET A 136 -16.65 -5.64 12.75
N GLN A 137 -15.87 -5.60 11.67
CA GLN A 137 -15.63 -6.76 10.80
C GLN A 137 -14.14 -7.07 10.76
N SER A 138 -13.78 -8.36 10.77
CA SER A 138 -12.40 -8.75 10.54
C SER A 138 -12.02 -8.51 9.08
N TRP A 139 -10.76 -8.13 8.85
CA TRP A 139 -10.26 -7.89 7.50
C TRP A 139 -10.39 -9.09 6.58
N ASP A 140 -10.04 -10.28 7.06
CA ASP A 140 -10.18 -11.50 6.26
C ASP A 140 -11.64 -11.77 5.89
N ALA A 141 -12.59 -11.54 6.80
CA ALA A 141 -14.01 -11.69 6.49
C ALA A 141 -14.49 -10.65 5.46
N ALA A 142 -14.03 -9.39 5.56
CA ALA A 142 -14.38 -8.35 4.59
C ALA A 142 -13.84 -8.68 3.20
N LEU A 143 -12.58 -9.12 3.14
CA LEU A 143 -11.91 -9.50 1.90
C LEU A 143 -12.54 -10.76 1.27
N ASP A 144 -12.87 -11.76 2.07
CA ASP A 144 -13.47 -13.01 1.62
C ASP A 144 -14.95 -12.87 1.24
N ALA A 145 -15.67 -11.90 1.81
CA ALA A 145 -17.05 -11.59 1.46
C ALA A 145 -17.17 -10.70 0.21
N TYR A 146 -16.12 -9.99 -0.18
CA TYR A 146 -16.16 -9.09 -1.33
C TYR A 146 -16.41 -9.83 -2.65
N ARG A 147 -17.39 -9.34 -3.42
CA ARG A 147 -17.80 -9.89 -4.73
C ARG A 147 -17.85 -8.83 -5.83
N GLY A 148 -17.39 -7.60 -5.56
CA GLY A 148 -17.43 -6.50 -6.53
C GLY A 148 -16.43 -6.66 -7.67
N ASP A 149 -16.52 -5.77 -8.67
CA ASP A 149 -15.72 -5.85 -9.89
C ASP A 149 -14.25 -5.44 -9.66
N THR A 150 -13.37 -6.43 -9.63
CA THR A 150 -11.91 -6.23 -9.53
C THR A 150 -11.27 -5.87 -10.88
N ARG A 151 -11.92 -6.15 -12.01
CA ARG A 151 -11.37 -5.87 -13.35
C ARG A 151 -11.39 -4.38 -13.66
N ALA A 152 -12.42 -3.66 -13.23
CA ALA A 152 -12.43 -2.19 -13.29
C ALA A 152 -11.23 -1.58 -12.52
N ILE A 153 -10.88 -2.16 -11.37
CA ILE A 153 -9.75 -1.71 -10.53
C ILE A 153 -8.41 -2.00 -11.20
N GLU A 154 -8.25 -3.21 -11.75
CA GLU A 154 -7.06 -3.64 -12.47
C GLU A 154 -6.80 -2.78 -13.71
N THR A 155 -7.84 -2.52 -14.50
CA THR A 155 -7.74 -1.69 -15.72
C THR A 155 -7.64 -0.20 -15.43
N GLY A 156 -7.90 0.22 -14.19
CA GLY A 156 -7.96 1.65 -13.82
C GLY A 156 -9.15 2.38 -14.42
N LYS A 157 -10.13 1.66 -14.99
CA LYS A 157 -11.30 2.27 -15.60
C LYS A 157 -12.13 2.97 -14.51
N GLY A 158 -12.16 4.31 -14.55
CA GLY A 158 -12.84 5.14 -13.56
C GLY A 158 -12.04 5.38 -12.28
N ILE A 159 -10.73 5.13 -12.29
CA ILE A 159 -9.82 5.45 -11.18
C ILE A 159 -8.68 6.31 -11.74
N ASP A 160 -8.66 7.58 -11.35
CA ASP A 160 -7.63 8.53 -11.80
C ASP A 160 -6.45 8.49 -10.83
N ILE A 161 -5.47 7.60 -11.10
CA ILE A 161 -4.28 7.45 -10.26
C ILE A 161 -3.08 8.15 -10.90
N GLU A 162 -2.52 9.13 -10.20
CA GLU A 162 -1.36 9.93 -10.60
C GLU A 162 -0.06 9.44 -9.93
N LEU A 163 1.08 9.98 -10.37
CA LEU A 163 2.41 9.64 -9.81
C LEU A 163 2.48 9.84 -8.28
N GLU A 164 1.82 10.88 -7.80
CA GLU A 164 1.93 11.39 -6.42
C GLU A 164 0.84 10.85 -5.49
N ASP A 165 0.06 9.85 -5.92
CA ASP A 165 -0.99 9.30 -5.06
C ASP A 165 -0.39 8.49 -3.89
N ASP A 166 -0.70 8.95 -2.68
CA ASP A 166 -0.25 8.33 -1.44
C ASP A 166 -0.80 6.90 -1.28
N ALA A 167 0.10 5.94 -1.25
CA ALA A 167 -0.19 4.56 -0.88
C ALA A 167 0.49 4.22 0.45
N THR A 168 0.08 4.91 1.53
CA THR A 168 0.66 4.67 2.86
C THR A 168 -0.40 4.20 3.84
N ILE A 169 -0.26 2.96 4.31
CA ILE A 169 -0.94 2.46 5.52
C ILE A 169 0.08 2.54 6.66
N LEU A 170 -0.13 3.45 7.60
CA LEU A 170 0.73 3.61 8.77
C LEU A 170 0.21 2.76 9.94
N PHE A 171 1.11 1.99 10.56
CA PHE A 171 0.85 1.29 11.82
C PHE A 171 1.47 2.10 12.96
N THR A 172 0.67 2.53 13.93
CA THR A 172 1.19 3.09 15.18
C THR A 172 1.25 2.00 16.24
N SER A 173 2.43 1.71 16.79
CA SER A 173 2.56 0.74 17.88
C SER A 173 1.85 1.25 19.15
N GLY A 174 0.78 0.59 19.57
CA GLY A 174 0.19 0.75 20.90
C GLY A 174 0.90 -0.15 21.90
N ALA A 175 1.23 0.36 23.08
CA ALA A 175 1.81 -0.46 24.16
C ALA A 175 0.87 -1.62 24.57
N LEU A 176 1.50 -2.72 25.00
CA LEU A 176 1.08 -4.12 25.14
C LEU A 176 -0.22 -4.49 25.89
N THR A 177 -1.19 -3.60 26.14
CA THR A 177 -2.40 -3.95 26.92
C THR A 177 -3.74 -3.49 26.34
N ARG A 178 -3.78 -2.91 25.12
CA ARG A 178 -5.03 -2.49 24.48
C ARG A 178 -5.12 -2.95 23.02
N PRO A 179 -6.31 -3.27 22.50
CA PRO A 179 -6.49 -3.67 21.11
C PRO A 179 -5.92 -2.61 20.18
N VAL A 180 -5.14 -3.05 19.18
CA VAL A 180 -4.64 -2.19 18.12
C VAL A 180 -5.83 -1.82 17.24
N ILE A 181 -6.41 -0.65 17.50
CA ILE A 181 -7.33 -0.03 16.55
C ILE A 181 -6.46 0.51 15.43
N SER A 182 -6.44 -0.19 14.31
CA SER A 182 -5.90 0.36 13.07
C SER A 182 -6.97 1.25 12.47
N SER A 183 -6.95 2.55 12.80
CA SER A 183 -7.61 3.52 11.95
C SER A 183 -6.76 3.64 10.69
N VAL A 184 -7.29 3.14 9.56
CA VAL A 184 -6.82 3.59 8.25
C VAL A 184 -7.27 5.03 8.12
N LEU A 185 -6.52 5.94 8.74
CA LEU A 185 -6.54 7.35 8.38
C LEU A 185 -5.63 7.44 7.16
N LEU A 186 -6.17 7.05 5.99
CA LEU A 186 -5.73 7.72 4.78
C LEU A 186 -6.06 9.17 5.06
N ARG A 187 -5.03 10.00 5.31
CA ARG A 187 -5.22 11.43 5.43
C ARG A 187 -5.80 11.84 4.09
N GLY A 188 -7.12 11.93 4.06
CA GLY A 188 -7.87 12.53 2.98
C GLY A 188 -7.42 13.95 2.82
#